data_AF-A0A9X4HJ28-F1
#
_entry.id   AF-A0A9X4HJ28-F1
#
_cell.length_a   1.000
_cell.length_b   1.000
_cell.length_c   1.000
_cell.angle_alpha   90.00
_cell.angle_beta   90.00
_cell.angle_gamma   90.00
#
_symmetry.space_group_name_H-M   'P 1'
#
loop_
_entity.id
_entity.type
_entity.pdbx_description
1 polymer ?
#
loop_
_entity_poly.entity_id
_entity_poly.type
_entity_poly.pdbx_seq_one_letter_code
_entity_poly.pdbx_strand_id
1 'polypeptide(L)'
;MSKGRDEFPQKVKTALALRAAYRCSVEGCGKSTVGPSDEAPDAVANIGIAAHICAASPGGRRYDASMTPEQRAGIDNGIWTCADHGALIDRDDATYTVERLRAMKRAHEDRCAAEIGNASRSSFGTGELIALGPDLVFAGEMVGATEQSWRLRVDHFVIGDLATLIGYISEFSKAAPGDRYLLINSIGDGRVLNGAPTWAKDGGRYSIECPVQSRFPTIPAQQLPKDLALAGGDLYAENGDLATVAGLAALPQKVWMNLSHQQGESLFNPDFGTRIGEYYEVLGASPWFGQLLKLEAIRLAAIPHNDSLDNRQYTPFRCVQRVHAVDVRGEPMNNRLPIRVVFEVNGVGRWSHDLDIFLPPKSAGSSWRTPKRLGPACFPRPAVSALLSGLRDHPRVTNAPICAPGPSALSTSVVSAAPAGRTAATTSCLHHHPADRDRFHSARLDRTTVFRSSEPLK
;
A
#
# COMPACT_ATOMS: atom_id res chain seq x y z
N MET A 1 -47.39 -0.16 -14.72
CA MET A 1 -47.00 -1.57 -14.43
C MET A 1 -46.80 -1.69 -12.93
N SER A 2 -47.19 -2.73 -12.20
CA SER A 2 -48.11 -3.86 -12.46
C SER A 2 -48.72 -4.27 -11.12
N LYS A 3 -50.04 -4.45 -11.01
CA LYS A 3 -50.69 -4.93 -9.76
C LYS A 3 -50.17 -6.34 -9.44
N GLY A 4 -49.34 -6.51 -8.40
CA GLY A 4 -48.90 -7.83 -7.93
C GLY A 4 -47.39 -8.03 -7.63
N ARG A 5 -46.56 -6.98 -7.65
CA ARG A 5 -45.16 -7.04 -7.18
C ARG A 5 -44.98 -6.21 -5.91
N ASP A 6 -44.58 -6.85 -4.82
CA ASP A 6 -44.30 -6.24 -3.51
C ASP A 6 -42.92 -5.56 -3.52
N GLU A 7 -42.88 -4.42 -4.19
CA GLU A 7 -41.67 -3.63 -4.43
C GLU A 7 -41.22 -2.87 -3.17
N PHE A 8 -39.90 -2.76 -2.93
CA PHE A 8 -39.38 -2.07 -1.75
C PHE A 8 -39.76 -0.57 -1.74
N PRO A 9 -40.35 -0.04 -0.65
CA PRO A 9 -40.53 1.40 -0.47
C PRO A 9 -39.20 2.14 -0.54
N GLN A 10 -39.20 3.40 -1.01
CA GLN A 10 -37.96 4.16 -1.18
C GLN A 10 -37.15 4.27 0.14
N LYS A 11 -37.83 4.39 1.29
CA LYS A 11 -37.19 4.36 2.62
C LYS A 11 -36.38 3.07 2.87
N VAL A 12 -36.89 1.91 2.42
CA VAL A 12 -36.20 0.62 2.54
C VAL A 12 -35.02 0.54 1.57
N LYS A 13 -35.19 1.01 0.32
CA LYS A 13 -34.09 1.08 -0.66
C LYS A 13 -32.93 1.94 -0.16
N THR A 14 -33.21 3.13 0.35
CA THR A 14 -32.20 4.02 0.96
C THR A 14 -31.56 3.40 2.20
N ALA A 15 -32.34 2.74 3.08
CA ALA A 15 -31.79 2.08 4.25
C ALA A 15 -30.84 0.91 3.91
N LEU A 16 -31.20 0.09 2.91
CA LEU A 16 -30.33 -0.98 2.41
C LEU A 16 -29.03 -0.42 1.83
N ALA A 17 -29.11 0.64 1.03
CA ALA A 17 -27.93 1.30 0.46
C ALA A 17 -26.99 1.86 1.54
N LEU A 18 -27.55 2.56 2.53
CA LEU A 18 -26.78 3.13 3.65
C LEU A 18 -26.12 2.05 4.51
N ARG A 19 -26.85 0.98 4.87
CA ARG A 19 -26.31 -0.16 5.65
C ARG A 19 -25.18 -0.89 4.92
N ALA A 20 -25.25 -0.94 3.60
CA ALA A 20 -24.20 -1.53 2.76
C ALA A 20 -23.10 -0.53 2.34
N ALA A 21 -23.08 0.69 2.91
CA ALA A 21 -22.16 1.79 2.57
C ALA A 21 -22.10 2.11 1.06
N TYR A 22 -23.22 1.98 0.35
CA TYR A 22 -23.32 2.04 -1.12
C TYR A 22 -22.33 1.12 -1.85
N ARG A 23 -22.01 -0.05 -1.29
CA ARG A 23 -21.18 -1.08 -1.92
C ARG A 23 -21.98 -2.35 -2.20
N CYS A 24 -21.65 -3.06 -3.28
CA CYS A 24 -22.31 -4.32 -3.59
C CYS A 24 -22.00 -5.39 -2.53
N SER A 25 -23.05 -5.99 -1.97
CA SER A 25 -22.97 -6.98 -0.89
C SER A 25 -22.57 -8.40 -1.33
N VAL A 26 -22.36 -8.66 -2.63
CA VAL A 26 -21.99 -9.99 -3.14
C VAL A 26 -20.51 -10.26 -2.85
N GLU A 27 -20.24 -11.48 -2.38
CA GLU A 27 -18.89 -12.03 -2.14
C GLU A 27 -17.92 -11.71 -3.28
N GLY A 28 -16.77 -11.12 -2.95
CA GLY A 28 -15.73 -10.76 -3.92
C GLY A 28 -16.00 -9.51 -4.78
N CYS A 29 -17.19 -8.91 -4.73
CA CYS A 29 -17.50 -7.72 -5.55
C CYS A 29 -17.03 -6.40 -4.91
N GLY A 30 -17.67 -5.94 -3.82
CA GLY A 30 -17.32 -4.71 -3.09
C GLY A 30 -17.38 -3.38 -3.89
N LYS A 31 -17.80 -3.42 -5.17
CA LYS A 31 -17.91 -2.29 -6.11
C LYS A 31 -18.75 -1.17 -5.52
N SER A 32 -18.25 0.07 -5.56
CA SER A 32 -19.06 1.24 -5.23
C SER A 32 -20.22 1.33 -6.20
N THR A 33 -21.43 1.49 -5.69
CA THR A 33 -22.64 1.66 -6.49
C THR A 33 -23.01 3.12 -6.67
N VAL A 34 -22.27 4.05 -6.07
CA VAL A 34 -22.50 5.50 -6.13
C VAL A 34 -21.20 6.25 -6.47
N GLY A 35 -21.31 7.37 -7.18
CA GLY A 35 -20.19 8.23 -7.55
C GLY A 35 -20.65 9.58 -8.11
N PRO A 36 -19.73 10.51 -8.42
CA PRO A 36 -20.06 11.77 -9.09
C PRO A 36 -20.61 11.53 -10.51
N SER A 37 -21.41 12.47 -11.00
CA SER A 37 -21.85 12.55 -12.40
C SER A 37 -21.39 13.88 -13.00
N ASP A 38 -20.92 13.89 -14.25
CA ASP A 38 -20.51 15.11 -14.96
C ASP A 38 -21.71 15.96 -15.44
N GLU A 39 -22.96 15.51 -15.19
CA GLU A 39 -24.19 16.21 -15.58
C GLU A 39 -24.41 17.52 -14.83
N ALA A 40 -24.01 17.61 -13.55
CA ALA A 40 -24.02 18.83 -12.74
C ALA A 40 -23.10 18.68 -11.50
N PRO A 41 -22.63 19.77 -10.86
CA PRO A 41 -21.76 19.69 -9.67
C PRO A 41 -22.35 18.96 -8.46
N ASP A 42 -23.67 18.86 -8.38
CA ASP A 42 -24.44 18.14 -7.36
C ASP A 42 -25.04 16.81 -7.87
N ALA A 43 -24.80 16.44 -9.13
CA ALA A 43 -25.33 15.22 -9.72
C ALA A 43 -24.57 13.98 -9.25
N VAL A 44 -25.33 12.91 -8.99
CA VAL A 44 -24.82 11.64 -8.44
C VAL A 44 -25.22 10.49 -9.34
N ALA A 45 -24.23 9.78 -9.88
CA ALA A 45 -24.43 8.52 -10.59
C ALA A 45 -24.67 7.40 -9.56
N ASN A 46 -25.78 6.66 -9.71
CA ASN A 46 -26.10 5.51 -8.86
C ASN A 46 -26.49 4.29 -9.72
N ILE A 47 -25.69 3.23 -9.62
CA ILE A 47 -25.87 1.94 -10.32
C ILE A 47 -26.31 0.81 -9.35
N GLY A 48 -26.70 1.17 -8.13
CA GLY A 48 -27.07 0.25 -7.07
C GLY A 48 -28.56 -0.04 -7.04
N ILE A 49 -28.89 -1.29 -6.74
CA ILE A 49 -30.27 -1.79 -6.66
C ILE A 49 -30.47 -2.64 -5.40
N ALA A 50 -31.66 -2.49 -4.82
CA ALA A 50 -32.15 -3.38 -3.76
C ALA A 50 -32.75 -4.63 -4.41
N ALA A 51 -32.04 -5.75 -4.34
CA ALA A 51 -32.50 -7.04 -4.83
C ALA A 51 -33.30 -7.78 -3.74
N HIS A 52 -34.31 -8.53 -4.16
CA HIS A 52 -35.13 -9.37 -3.27
C HIS A 52 -34.45 -10.72 -3.01
N ILE A 53 -34.37 -11.11 -1.73
CA ILE A 53 -33.86 -12.43 -1.31
C ILE A 53 -34.90 -13.50 -1.66
N CYS A 54 -36.10 -13.39 -1.10
CA CYS A 54 -37.29 -14.13 -1.52
C CYS A 54 -38.12 -13.27 -2.46
N ALA A 55 -38.62 -13.82 -3.58
CA ALA A 55 -39.24 -13.04 -4.64
C ALA A 55 -40.44 -12.17 -4.20
N ALA A 56 -40.55 -11.01 -4.82
CA ALA A 56 -41.59 -10.00 -4.59
C ALA A 56 -43.01 -10.37 -5.09
N SER A 57 -43.17 -11.48 -5.81
CA SER A 57 -44.44 -11.87 -6.42
C SER A 57 -44.58 -13.39 -6.50
N PRO A 58 -45.80 -13.94 -6.37
CA PRO A 58 -46.07 -15.36 -6.59
C PRO A 58 -45.49 -15.85 -7.93
N GLY A 59 -44.88 -17.04 -7.92
CA GLY A 59 -44.22 -17.63 -9.10
C GLY A 59 -42.84 -17.05 -9.43
N GLY A 60 -42.32 -16.09 -8.67
CA GLY A 60 -40.92 -15.67 -8.77
C GLY A 60 -39.94 -16.69 -8.16
N ARG A 61 -38.68 -16.67 -8.60
CA ARG A 61 -37.61 -17.51 -8.03
C ARG A 61 -37.47 -17.25 -6.53
N ARG A 62 -37.36 -18.30 -5.71
CA ARG A 62 -37.33 -18.20 -4.24
C ARG A 62 -38.56 -17.50 -3.63
N TYR A 63 -39.73 -17.56 -4.28
CA TYR A 63 -40.96 -17.06 -3.66
C TYR A 63 -41.33 -17.88 -2.43
N ASP A 64 -41.57 -17.20 -1.31
CA ASP A 64 -42.04 -17.82 -0.07
C ASP A 64 -43.49 -17.39 0.18
N ALA A 65 -44.39 -18.39 0.14
CA ALA A 65 -45.82 -18.21 0.34
C ALA A 65 -46.21 -17.94 1.80
N SER A 66 -45.32 -18.20 2.76
CA SER A 66 -45.55 -17.88 4.18
C SER A 66 -45.31 -16.41 4.52
N MET A 67 -44.60 -15.68 3.66
CA MET A 67 -44.31 -14.26 3.87
C MET A 67 -45.53 -13.38 3.58
N THR A 68 -45.76 -12.36 4.42
CA THR A 68 -46.72 -11.28 4.13
C THR A 68 -46.17 -10.30 3.07
N PRO A 69 -47.01 -9.47 2.42
CA PRO A 69 -46.53 -8.40 1.54
C PRO A 69 -45.54 -7.45 2.22
N GLU A 70 -45.79 -7.11 3.50
CA GLU A 70 -44.94 -6.24 4.31
C GLU A 70 -43.58 -6.88 4.59
N GLN A 71 -43.54 -8.20 4.78
CA GLN A 71 -42.28 -8.94 4.93
C GLN A 71 -41.52 -9.04 3.60
N ARG A 72 -42.21 -9.25 2.47
CA ARG A 72 -41.57 -9.26 1.13
C ARG A 72 -40.97 -7.91 0.75
N ALA A 73 -41.66 -6.83 1.10
CA ALA A 73 -41.19 -5.45 0.96
C ALA A 73 -40.35 -4.95 2.17
N GLY A 74 -40.04 -5.83 3.13
CA GLY A 74 -39.35 -5.52 4.37
C GLY A 74 -37.83 -5.51 4.23
N ILE A 75 -37.14 -4.78 5.12
CA ILE A 75 -35.67 -4.63 5.04
C ILE A 75 -34.94 -5.96 5.13
N ASP A 76 -35.45 -6.93 5.90
CA ASP A 76 -34.85 -8.25 6.07
C ASP A 76 -34.79 -9.06 4.77
N ASN A 77 -35.78 -8.87 3.89
CA ASN A 77 -35.87 -9.52 2.58
C ASN A 77 -35.05 -8.83 1.47
N GLY A 78 -34.42 -7.69 1.75
CA GLY A 78 -33.62 -6.95 0.78
C GLY A 78 -32.11 -7.12 0.97
N ILE A 79 -31.36 -7.09 -0.14
CA ILE A 79 -29.89 -7.01 -0.19
C ILE A 79 -29.46 -5.94 -1.21
N TRP A 80 -28.45 -5.11 -0.87
CA TRP A 80 -27.96 -4.05 -1.76
C TRP A 80 -26.85 -4.56 -2.69
N THR A 81 -27.00 -4.35 -3.99
CA THR A 81 -26.10 -4.87 -5.04
C THR A 81 -25.88 -3.87 -6.16
N CYS A 82 -24.83 -4.04 -6.98
CA CYS A 82 -24.77 -3.33 -8.26
C CYS A 82 -25.72 -3.98 -9.27
N ALA A 83 -26.14 -3.23 -10.29
CA ALA A 83 -27.04 -3.69 -11.35
C ALA A 83 -26.65 -5.08 -11.92
N ASP A 84 -25.36 -5.29 -12.19
CA ASP A 84 -24.79 -6.54 -12.69
C ASP A 84 -25.16 -7.74 -11.79
N HIS A 85 -24.96 -7.61 -10.48
CA HIS A 85 -25.16 -8.68 -9.51
C HIS A 85 -26.63 -8.89 -9.14
N GLY A 86 -27.45 -7.84 -9.04
CA GLY A 86 -28.88 -8.03 -8.86
C GLY A 86 -29.52 -8.75 -10.06
N ALA A 87 -29.07 -8.47 -11.28
CA ALA A 87 -29.49 -9.21 -12.46
C ALA A 87 -29.05 -10.68 -12.46
N LEU A 88 -27.93 -11.04 -11.82
CA LEU A 88 -27.52 -12.43 -11.61
C LEU A 88 -28.39 -13.12 -10.55
N ILE A 89 -28.67 -12.45 -9.42
CA ILE A 89 -29.52 -12.96 -8.33
C ILE A 89 -30.93 -13.30 -8.83
N ASP A 90 -31.49 -12.48 -9.72
CA ASP A 90 -32.83 -12.70 -10.32
C ASP A 90 -32.85 -13.86 -11.34
N ARG A 91 -31.69 -14.30 -11.85
CA ARG A 91 -31.57 -15.31 -12.91
C ARG A 91 -31.11 -16.68 -12.43
N ASP A 92 -30.30 -16.73 -11.38
CA ASP A 92 -29.67 -17.95 -10.87
C ASP A 92 -30.00 -18.18 -9.39
N ASP A 93 -31.04 -18.97 -9.12
CA ASP A 93 -31.47 -19.39 -7.79
C ASP A 93 -30.74 -20.63 -7.26
N ALA A 94 -29.98 -21.34 -8.09
CA ALA A 94 -29.12 -22.43 -7.65
C ALA A 94 -27.85 -21.90 -6.98
N THR A 95 -27.20 -20.89 -7.56
CA THR A 95 -26.01 -20.24 -6.98
C THR A 95 -26.36 -19.27 -5.86
N TYR A 96 -27.46 -18.51 -6.01
CA TYR A 96 -27.92 -17.51 -5.05
C TYR A 96 -29.17 -17.99 -4.30
N THR A 97 -29.00 -18.96 -3.41
CA THR A 97 -30.07 -19.44 -2.52
C THR A 97 -30.42 -18.39 -1.45
N VAL A 98 -31.58 -18.56 -0.80
CA VAL A 98 -32.05 -17.67 0.29
C VAL A 98 -31.05 -17.62 1.44
N GLU A 99 -30.48 -18.77 1.81
CA GLU A 99 -29.50 -18.95 2.89
C GLU A 99 -28.22 -18.20 2.56
N ARG A 100 -27.73 -18.35 1.32
CA ARG A 100 -26.51 -17.69 0.84
C ARG A 100 -26.69 -16.18 0.78
N LEU A 101 -27.80 -15.68 0.23
CA LEU A 101 -28.07 -14.24 0.18
C LEU A 101 -28.20 -13.63 1.58
N ARG A 102 -28.83 -14.33 2.53
CA ARG A 102 -28.86 -13.92 3.95
C ARG A 102 -27.47 -13.94 4.59
N ALA A 103 -26.61 -14.90 4.23
CA ALA A 103 -25.22 -14.95 4.70
C ALA A 103 -24.37 -13.80 4.12
N MET A 104 -24.42 -13.57 2.80
CA MET A 104 -23.77 -12.45 2.12
C MET A 104 -24.15 -11.11 2.74
N LYS A 105 -25.44 -10.87 2.95
CA LYS A 105 -25.95 -9.66 3.60
C LYS A 105 -25.34 -9.46 4.99
N ARG A 106 -25.45 -10.46 5.87
CA ARG A 106 -24.88 -10.38 7.24
C ARG A 106 -23.38 -10.10 7.19
N ALA A 107 -22.62 -10.92 6.47
CA ALA A 107 -21.16 -10.77 6.36
C ALA A 107 -20.73 -9.43 5.74
N HIS A 108 -21.58 -8.77 4.92
CA HIS A 108 -21.33 -7.43 4.42
C HIS A 108 -21.67 -6.35 5.44
N GLU A 109 -22.85 -6.42 6.07
CA GLU A 109 -23.28 -5.48 7.11
C GLU A 109 -22.36 -5.54 8.35
N ASP A 110 -21.90 -6.73 8.76
CA ASP A 110 -20.92 -6.95 9.83
C ASP A 110 -19.57 -6.29 9.49
N ARG A 111 -19.14 -6.35 8.21
CA ARG A 111 -17.91 -5.70 7.75
C ARG A 111 -18.04 -4.17 7.77
N CYS A 112 -19.14 -3.62 7.28
CA CYS A 112 -19.42 -2.19 7.35
C CYS A 112 -19.54 -1.70 8.81
N ALA A 113 -20.11 -2.51 9.71
CA ALA A 113 -20.15 -2.23 11.14
C ALA A 113 -18.75 -2.27 11.77
N ALA A 114 -17.89 -3.21 11.37
CA ALA A 114 -16.50 -3.27 11.80
C ALA A 114 -15.67 -2.10 11.27
N GLU A 115 -15.88 -1.64 10.02
CA GLU A 115 -15.24 -0.44 9.46
C GLU A 115 -15.61 0.82 10.25
N ILE A 116 -16.85 0.94 10.73
CA ILE A 116 -17.31 2.06 11.56
C ILE A 116 -16.82 1.94 13.01
N GLY A 117 -16.89 0.75 13.60
CA GLY A 117 -16.53 0.49 15.00
C GLY A 117 -15.02 0.47 15.24
N ASN A 118 -14.22 0.10 14.24
CA ASN A 118 -12.76 0.06 14.32
C ASN A 118 -12.14 1.40 13.90
N ALA A 119 -12.56 2.49 14.55
CA ALA A 119 -11.98 3.83 14.40
C ALA A 119 -10.50 3.93 14.86
N SER A 120 -9.88 2.79 15.20
CA SER A 120 -8.44 2.59 15.30
C SER A 120 -7.93 1.89 14.03
N ARG A 121 -7.13 2.61 13.22
CA ARG A 121 -6.40 2.16 12.01
C ARG A 121 -7.08 2.24 10.63
N SER A 122 -8.14 3.04 10.43
CA SER A 122 -8.57 3.44 9.07
C SER A 122 -8.48 4.95 8.82
N SER A 123 -7.27 5.50 8.90
CA SER A 123 -6.97 6.82 8.33
C SER A 123 -7.03 6.73 6.80
N PHE A 124 -8.15 7.14 6.22
CA PHE A 124 -8.35 7.47 4.79
C PHE A 124 -7.56 6.65 3.75
N GLY A 125 -8.18 5.58 3.22
CA GLY A 125 -8.07 5.16 1.81
C GLY A 125 -6.68 4.87 1.22
N THR A 126 -5.64 4.87 2.04
CA THR A 126 -4.24 4.72 1.66
C THR A 126 -3.73 3.49 2.41
N GLY A 127 -3.48 2.40 1.67
CA GLY A 127 -3.04 1.15 2.28
C GLY A 127 -1.69 1.32 2.97
N GLU A 128 -1.33 0.38 3.85
CA GLU A 128 -0.07 0.47 4.60
C GLU A 128 1.09 0.52 3.59
N LEU A 129 1.79 1.66 3.49
CA LEU A 129 2.91 1.76 2.56
C LEU A 129 4.07 0.89 3.00
N ILE A 130 4.59 0.16 2.03
CA ILE A 130 5.71 -0.76 2.14
C ILE A 130 6.73 -0.39 1.06
N ALA A 131 7.99 -0.23 1.43
CA ALA A 131 9.09 -0.01 0.49
C ALA A 131 9.99 -1.24 0.42
N LEU A 132 10.38 -1.64 -0.80
CA LEU A 132 11.28 -2.75 -1.07
C LEU A 132 12.45 -2.25 -1.92
N GLY A 133 13.53 -1.85 -1.26
CA GLY A 133 14.58 -1.04 -1.88
C GLY A 133 14.13 0.40 -2.22
N PRO A 134 14.94 1.14 -2.99
CA PRO A 134 14.78 2.59 -3.20
C PRO A 134 13.70 2.99 -4.21
N ASP A 135 13.38 2.11 -5.18
CA ASP A 135 12.56 2.46 -6.36
C ASP A 135 11.24 1.65 -6.44
N LEU A 136 10.89 0.91 -5.38
CA LEU A 136 9.64 0.15 -5.31
C LEU A 136 8.90 0.43 -4.00
N VAL A 137 7.75 1.10 -4.10
CA VAL A 137 6.85 1.39 -2.97
C VAL A 137 5.45 0.97 -3.37
N PHE A 138 4.75 0.25 -2.49
CA PHE A 138 3.40 -0.21 -2.74
C PHE A 138 2.53 -0.11 -1.48
N ALA A 139 1.23 0.04 -1.70
CA ALA A 139 0.21 -0.13 -0.68
C ALA A 139 -0.11 -1.62 -0.54
N GLY A 140 -0.17 -2.11 0.69
CA GLY A 140 -0.42 -3.52 0.97
C GLY A 140 -0.62 -3.81 2.45
N GLU A 141 -0.38 -5.06 2.84
CA GLU A 141 -0.35 -5.49 4.24
C GLU A 141 0.76 -6.52 4.48
N MET A 142 1.22 -6.63 5.73
CA MET A 142 1.99 -7.80 6.18
C MET A 142 1.03 -8.96 6.49
N VAL A 143 1.16 -10.06 5.77
CA VAL A 143 0.33 -11.27 5.93
C VAL A 143 0.91 -12.21 7.02
N GLY A 144 2.22 -12.14 7.25
CA GLY A 144 2.85 -12.85 8.36
C GLY A 144 4.36 -12.64 8.42
N ALA A 145 4.95 -12.92 9.57
CA ALA A 145 6.38 -12.79 9.79
C ALA A 145 6.93 -13.97 10.60
N THR A 146 8.16 -14.34 10.28
CA THR A 146 9.06 -15.16 11.09
C THR A 146 10.31 -14.34 11.39
N GLU A 147 11.29 -14.91 12.10
CA GLU A 147 12.57 -14.25 12.34
C GLU A 147 13.37 -14.00 11.04
N GLN A 148 13.27 -14.91 10.06
CA GLN A 148 14.10 -14.92 8.85
C GLN A 148 13.34 -14.62 7.56
N SER A 149 12.01 -14.60 7.57
CA SER A 149 11.17 -14.34 6.39
C SER A 149 9.90 -13.57 6.75
N TRP A 150 9.64 -12.48 6.01
CA TRP A 150 8.43 -11.65 6.12
C TRP A 150 7.61 -11.78 4.84
N ARG A 151 6.30 -12.03 4.97
CA ARG A 151 5.36 -12.23 3.86
C ARG A 151 4.35 -11.08 3.78
N LEU A 152 4.16 -10.59 2.58
CA LEU A 152 3.47 -9.34 2.26
C LEU A 152 2.44 -9.60 1.16
N ARG A 153 1.34 -8.85 1.15
CA ARG A 153 0.41 -8.79 0.01
C ARG A 153 0.43 -7.40 -0.58
N VAL A 154 0.57 -7.32 -1.90
CA VAL A 154 0.48 -6.08 -2.66
C VAL A 154 -0.97 -5.87 -3.07
N ASP A 155 -1.52 -4.69 -2.77
CA ASP A 155 -2.82 -4.27 -3.27
C ASP A 155 -2.67 -3.38 -4.51
N HIS A 156 -1.74 -2.41 -4.50
CA HIS A 156 -1.31 -1.67 -5.69
C HIS A 156 0.07 -1.02 -5.50
N PHE A 157 0.81 -0.84 -6.59
CA PHE A 157 2.07 -0.09 -6.60
C PHE A 157 1.82 1.43 -6.57
N VAL A 158 2.71 2.16 -5.88
CA VAL A 158 2.69 3.63 -5.73
C VAL A 158 3.94 4.25 -6.37
N ILE A 159 5.09 3.57 -6.25
CA ILE A 159 6.33 3.86 -6.98
C ILE A 159 6.83 2.54 -7.57
N GLY A 160 7.18 2.54 -8.87
CA GLY A 160 7.53 1.33 -9.60
C GLY A 160 6.32 0.48 -9.97
N ASP A 161 6.57 -0.72 -10.51
CA ASP A 161 5.55 -1.69 -10.90
C ASP A 161 6.05 -3.15 -10.76
N LEU A 162 5.33 -4.11 -11.34
CA LEU A 162 5.72 -5.51 -11.36
C LEU A 162 7.04 -5.76 -12.13
N ALA A 163 7.34 -4.99 -13.18
CA ALA A 163 8.60 -5.09 -13.90
C ALA A 163 9.76 -4.53 -13.07
N THR A 164 9.55 -3.45 -12.30
CA THR A 164 10.51 -2.97 -11.29
C THR A 164 10.78 -4.04 -10.22
N LEU A 165 9.74 -4.72 -9.71
CA LEU A 165 9.90 -5.84 -8.75
C LEU A 165 10.72 -6.98 -9.35
N ILE A 166 10.39 -7.44 -10.56
CA ILE A 166 11.13 -8.51 -11.25
C ILE A 166 12.59 -8.09 -11.51
N GLY A 167 12.81 -6.83 -11.90
CA GLY A 167 14.14 -6.27 -12.10
C GLY A 167 14.97 -6.23 -10.81
N TYR A 168 14.38 -5.73 -9.72
CA TYR A 168 15.02 -5.70 -8.39
C TYR A 168 15.44 -7.09 -7.91
N ILE A 169 14.57 -8.09 -8.07
CA ILE A 169 14.87 -9.49 -7.73
C ILE A 169 16.00 -10.04 -8.62
N SER A 170 15.95 -9.78 -9.93
CA SER A 170 16.94 -10.27 -10.90
C SER A 170 18.32 -9.63 -10.76
N GLU A 171 18.39 -8.37 -10.32
CA GLU A 171 19.63 -7.62 -10.11
C GLU A 171 20.03 -7.51 -8.62
N PHE A 172 19.34 -8.21 -7.71
CA PHE A 172 19.51 -8.08 -6.25
C PHE A 172 20.96 -8.25 -5.78
N SER A 173 21.70 -9.20 -6.36
CA SER A 173 23.12 -9.44 -6.04
C SER A 173 24.05 -8.26 -6.40
N LYS A 174 23.62 -7.38 -7.32
CA LYS A 174 24.33 -6.17 -7.77
C LYS A 174 23.90 -4.89 -7.05
N ALA A 175 22.70 -4.86 -6.44
CA ALA A 175 22.20 -3.71 -5.71
C ALA A 175 23.14 -3.32 -4.55
N ALA A 176 23.27 -2.03 -4.21
CA ALA A 176 24.14 -1.62 -3.11
C ALA A 176 23.63 -2.19 -1.78
N PRO A 177 24.48 -2.48 -0.77
CA PRO A 177 24.01 -3.02 0.51
C PRO A 177 22.96 -2.14 1.21
N GLY A 178 23.08 -0.81 1.06
CA GLY A 178 22.11 0.17 1.58
C GLY A 178 20.75 0.19 0.86
N ASP A 179 20.61 -0.48 -0.30
CA ASP A 179 19.38 -0.59 -1.10
C ASP A 179 18.66 -1.94 -0.90
N ARG A 180 19.26 -2.86 -0.13
CA ARG A 180 18.75 -4.21 0.13
C ARG A 180 17.88 -4.22 1.38
N TYR A 181 16.71 -3.60 1.32
CA TYR A 181 15.83 -3.45 2.49
C TYR A 181 14.34 -3.67 2.21
N LEU A 182 13.62 -3.93 3.29
CA LEU A 182 12.16 -3.89 3.40
C LEU A 182 11.76 -2.94 4.54
N LEU A 183 10.90 -1.96 4.29
CA LEU A 183 10.40 -0.97 5.27
C LEU A 183 8.87 -1.00 5.30
N ILE A 184 8.25 -0.93 6.48
CA ILE A 184 6.80 -1.10 6.64
C ILE A 184 6.24 -0.04 7.60
N ASN A 185 5.39 0.85 7.09
CA ASN A 185 4.86 1.98 7.86
C ASN A 185 4.00 1.60 9.06
N SER A 186 3.28 0.49 8.96
CA SER A 186 2.27 0.08 9.94
C SER A 186 2.83 -0.50 11.24
N ILE A 187 4.04 -1.06 11.17
CA ILE A 187 4.83 -1.52 12.30
C ILE A 187 5.98 -0.56 12.64
N GLY A 188 6.20 0.48 11.84
CA GLY A 188 7.24 1.50 12.07
C GLY A 188 8.65 0.94 12.04
N ASP A 189 8.90 -0.09 11.23
CA ASP A 189 10.09 -0.94 11.31
C ASP A 189 10.53 -1.42 9.92
N GLY A 190 11.81 -1.80 9.81
CA GLY A 190 12.39 -2.29 8.57
C GLY A 190 13.53 -3.28 8.81
N ARG A 191 13.93 -4.02 7.77
CA ARG A 191 15.01 -5.01 7.83
C ARG A 191 15.87 -4.94 6.58
N VAL A 192 17.15 -5.27 6.76
CA VAL A 192 18.04 -5.64 5.65
C VAL A 192 17.59 -6.99 5.10
N LEU A 193 17.59 -7.11 3.78
CA LEU A 193 17.25 -8.35 3.08
C LEU A 193 18.46 -9.28 3.06
N ASN A 194 18.26 -10.52 3.50
CA ASN A 194 19.29 -11.56 3.51
C ASN A 194 19.49 -12.22 2.13
N GLY A 195 18.54 -12.05 1.22
CA GLY A 195 18.53 -12.61 -0.13
C GLY A 195 17.51 -11.91 -1.02
N ALA A 196 17.45 -12.31 -2.28
CA ALA A 196 16.46 -11.77 -3.22
C ALA A 196 15.04 -12.16 -2.76
N PRO A 197 14.07 -11.22 -2.74
CA PRO A 197 12.67 -11.55 -2.51
C PRO A 197 12.14 -12.54 -3.56
N THR A 198 11.13 -13.32 -3.19
CA THR A 198 10.31 -14.10 -4.14
C THR A 198 8.92 -13.50 -4.23
N TRP A 199 8.23 -13.71 -5.36
CA TRP A 199 6.86 -13.25 -5.53
C TRP A 199 6.01 -14.33 -6.21
N ALA A 200 4.71 -14.32 -5.92
CA ALA A 200 3.70 -15.15 -6.57
C ALA A 200 2.42 -14.34 -6.82
N LYS A 201 1.44 -14.94 -7.49
CA LYS A 201 0.14 -14.32 -7.78
C LYS A 201 -0.99 -15.25 -7.36
N ASP A 202 -1.54 -15.01 -6.19
CA ASP A 202 -2.61 -15.78 -5.58
C ASP A 202 -3.93 -14.99 -5.60
N GLY A 203 -5.02 -15.61 -6.09
CA GLY A 203 -6.35 -14.98 -6.10
C GLY A 203 -6.42 -13.64 -6.84
N GLY A 204 -5.50 -13.37 -7.76
CA GLY A 204 -5.42 -12.13 -8.54
C GLY A 204 -4.56 -11.01 -7.92
N ARG A 205 -4.12 -11.13 -6.67
CA ARG A 205 -3.18 -10.19 -6.01
C ARG A 205 -1.75 -10.76 -6.00
N TYR A 206 -0.75 -9.90 -5.80
CA TYR A 206 0.63 -10.35 -5.68
C TYR A 206 0.98 -10.61 -4.20
N SER A 207 1.61 -11.75 -3.94
CA SER A 207 2.25 -12.07 -2.67
C SER A 207 3.77 -11.90 -2.84
N ILE A 208 4.45 -11.32 -1.85
CA ILE A 208 5.92 -11.18 -1.82
C ILE A 208 6.43 -11.80 -0.53
N GLU A 209 7.45 -12.64 -0.63
CA GLU A 209 8.18 -13.18 0.50
C GLU A 209 9.61 -12.65 0.50
N CYS A 210 9.98 -11.99 1.60
CA CYS A 210 11.24 -11.30 1.77
C CYS A 210 12.09 -12.02 2.83
N PRO A 211 13.21 -12.66 2.45
CA PRO A 211 14.16 -13.18 3.43
C PRO A 211 14.85 -12.00 4.12
N VAL A 212 14.68 -11.88 5.43
CA VAL A 212 15.15 -10.74 6.24
C VAL A 212 16.27 -11.18 7.20
N GLN A 213 17.17 -10.25 7.50
CA GLN A 213 18.12 -10.40 8.59
C GLN A 213 17.45 -10.05 9.93
N SER A 214 18.08 -10.41 11.05
CA SER A 214 17.73 -9.84 12.36
C SER A 214 17.90 -8.31 12.35
N ARG A 215 17.22 -7.64 13.29
CA ARG A 215 17.31 -6.18 13.44
C ARG A 215 18.75 -5.74 13.75
N PHE A 216 19.23 -4.69 13.09
CA PHE A 216 20.52 -4.08 13.42
C PHE A 216 20.50 -3.49 14.85
N PRO A 217 21.53 -3.73 15.68
CA PRO A 217 21.53 -3.29 17.08
C PRO A 217 21.56 -1.75 17.21
N THR A 218 20.84 -1.24 18.21
CA THR A 218 20.85 0.18 18.57
C THR A 218 21.51 0.40 19.92
N ILE A 219 22.13 1.57 20.12
CA ILE A 219 22.71 1.97 21.41
C ILE A 219 21.67 2.69 22.29
N PRO A 220 21.77 2.64 23.63
CA PRO A 220 20.99 3.51 24.51
C PRO A 220 21.23 4.99 24.16
N ALA A 221 20.18 5.83 24.19
CA ALA A 221 20.30 7.23 23.78
C ALA A 221 21.30 8.03 24.63
N GLN A 222 21.49 7.65 25.90
CA GLN A 222 22.48 8.23 26.80
C GLN A 222 23.93 7.99 26.33
N GLN A 223 24.16 6.99 25.47
CA GLN A 223 25.46 6.66 24.88
C GLN A 223 25.65 7.27 23.48
N LEU A 224 24.73 8.12 22.99
CA LEU A 224 24.96 8.86 21.75
C LEU A 224 26.26 9.69 21.86
N PRO A 225 27.16 9.59 20.87
CA PRO A 225 28.48 10.21 20.94
C PRO A 225 28.36 11.73 20.99
N LYS A 226 29.38 12.37 21.57
CA LYS A 226 29.54 13.83 21.59
C LYS A 226 29.70 14.34 20.16
N ASP A 227 28.97 15.40 19.84
CA ASP A 227 28.90 16.07 18.55
C ASP A 227 29.08 17.59 18.74
N LEU A 228 29.37 18.33 17.67
CA LEU A 228 29.33 19.80 17.72
C LEU A 228 27.87 20.26 17.77
N ALA A 229 27.54 21.23 18.63
CA ALA A 229 26.18 21.73 18.75
C ALA A 229 25.86 22.75 17.65
N LEU A 230 24.65 22.67 17.11
CA LEU A 230 24.17 23.56 16.05
C LEU A 230 23.03 24.46 16.53
N ALA A 231 23.13 25.76 16.26
CA ALA A 231 22.09 26.75 16.49
C ALA A 231 21.48 27.14 15.14
N GLY A 232 20.25 26.71 14.86
CA GLY A 232 19.56 27.00 13.59
C GLY A 232 20.17 26.34 12.35
N GLY A 233 21.22 25.52 12.51
CA GLY A 233 22.00 24.89 11.45
C GLY A 233 23.49 25.22 11.52
N ASP A 234 23.87 26.30 12.20
CA ASP A 234 25.24 26.82 12.24
C ASP A 234 25.98 26.46 13.54
N LEU A 235 27.30 26.35 13.44
CA LEU A 235 28.19 26.19 14.60
C LEU A 235 28.21 27.48 15.44
N TYR A 236 28.20 27.34 16.76
CA TYR A 236 28.33 28.46 17.69
C TYR A 236 29.34 28.15 18.81
N ALA A 237 29.82 29.22 19.45
CA ALA A 237 30.69 29.11 20.62
C ALA A 237 29.90 29.32 21.91
N GLU A 238 30.27 28.59 22.96
CA GLU A 238 29.71 28.71 24.31
C GLU A 238 30.89 28.77 25.30
N ASN A 239 30.91 29.79 26.15
CA ASN A 239 32.00 30.06 27.12
C ASN A 239 33.42 30.16 26.52
N GLY A 240 33.54 30.43 25.21
CA GLY A 240 34.82 30.57 24.50
C GLY A 240 35.27 29.34 23.72
N ASP A 241 34.65 28.18 23.96
CA ASP A 241 34.87 26.94 23.21
C ASP A 241 33.76 26.72 22.16
N LEU A 242 33.98 25.84 21.18
CA LEU A 242 32.90 25.37 20.31
C LEU A 242 31.85 24.61 21.14
N ALA A 243 30.58 25.00 21.01
CA ALA A 243 29.48 24.36 21.72
C ALA A 243 29.34 22.89 21.30
N THR A 244 28.93 22.02 22.22
CA THR A 244 28.86 20.58 21.98
C THR A 244 27.67 19.93 22.65
N VAL A 245 27.15 18.85 22.05
CA VAL A 245 25.96 18.13 22.50
C VAL A 245 26.24 16.62 22.55
N ALA A 246 25.65 15.91 23.52
CA ALA A 246 25.87 14.47 23.71
C ALA A 246 24.65 13.78 24.31
N GLY A 247 24.63 12.44 24.28
CA GLY A 247 23.55 11.64 24.86
C GLY A 247 22.18 11.97 24.25
N LEU A 248 21.11 11.85 25.05
CA LEU A 248 19.74 12.10 24.58
C LEU A 248 19.53 13.51 24.00
N ALA A 249 20.26 14.52 24.51
CA ALA A 249 20.19 15.89 24.00
C ALA A 249 20.69 16.03 22.55
N ALA A 250 21.54 15.11 22.08
CA ALA A 250 22.03 15.10 20.69
C ALA A 250 21.02 14.48 19.71
N LEU A 251 19.97 13.81 20.19
CA LEU A 251 19.00 13.11 19.33
C LEU A 251 18.22 14.06 18.39
N PRO A 252 17.63 15.19 18.83
CA PRO A 252 16.98 16.15 17.95
C PRO A 252 17.88 16.59 16.78
N GLN A 253 19.11 17.03 17.09
CA GLN A 253 20.06 17.48 16.09
C GLN A 253 20.43 16.34 15.13
N LYS A 254 20.68 15.13 15.64
CA LYS A 254 21.04 13.99 14.80
C LYS A 254 19.90 13.57 13.88
N VAL A 255 18.64 13.60 14.34
CA VAL A 255 17.47 13.32 13.49
C VAL A 255 17.32 14.41 12.42
N TRP A 256 17.44 15.69 12.82
CA TRP A 256 17.38 16.83 11.92
C TRP A 256 18.45 16.78 10.82
N MET A 257 19.73 16.58 11.17
CA MET A 257 20.83 16.49 10.22
C MET A 257 20.60 15.38 9.19
N ASN A 258 20.20 14.18 9.65
CA ASN A 258 20.02 13.02 8.78
C ASN A 258 18.81 13.17 7.84
N LEU A 259 17.70 13.74 8.29
CA LEU A 259 16.52 13.99 7.43
C LEU A 259 16.72 15.18 6.48
N SER A 260 17.58 16.14 6.85
CA SER A 260 17.88 17.32 6.04
C SER A 260 18.92 17.05 4.94
N HIS A 261 19.86 16.13 5.18
CA HIS A 261 20.90 15.73 4.21
C HIS A 261 20.27 14.96 3.04
N GLN A 262 20.57 15.35 1.80
CA GLN A 262 20.13 14.65 0.61
C GLN A 262 21.22 13.70 0.08
N GLN A 263 20.79 12.57 -0.50
CA GLN A 263 21.71 11.65 -1.18
C GLN A 263 22.39 12.36 -2.36
N GLY A 264 23.71 12.21 -2.44
CA GLY A 264 24.59 12.88 -3.40
C GLY A 264 25.26 14.17 -2.90
N GLU A 265 24.87 14.74 -1.75
CA GLU A 265 25.49 15.96 -1.23
C GLU A 265 26.89 15.72 -0.64
N SER A 266 27.11 14.57 0.00
CA SER A 266 28.42 14.21 0.57
C SER A 266 29.34 13.59 -0.49
N LEU A 267 30.47 14.27 -0.77
CA LEU A 267 31.53 13.77 -1.66
C LEU A 267 32.17 12.45 -1.16
N PHE A 268 32.16 12.22 0.15
CA PHE A 268 32.78 11.03 0.78
C PHE A 268 31.77 9.89 0.93
N ASN A 269 30.52 10.20 1.26
CA ASN A 269 29.45 9.23 1.48
C ASN A 269 28.23 9.56 0.60
N PRO A 270 28.31 9.42 -0.74
CA PRO A 270 27.28 9.91 -1.66
C PRO A 270 25.92 9.21 -1.52
N ASP A 271 25.87 8.03 -0.91
CA ASP A 271 24.63 7.29 -0.66
C ASP A 271 24.04 7.55 0.74
N PHE A 272 24.63 8.48 1.51
CA PHE A 272 24.14 8.93 2.83
C PHE A 272 23.07 10.03 2.72
N GLY A 273 22.23 10.18 3.75
CA GLY A 273 21.09 11.10 3.73
C GLY A 273 19.81 10.47 3.18
N THR A 274 18.96 11.28 2.56
CA THR A 274 17.59 10.92 2.13
C THR A 274 17.28 11.32 0.68
N ARG A 275 16.15 10.84 0.16
CA ARG A 275 15.56 11.28 -1.13
C ARG A 275 14.31 12.14 -0.95
N ILE A 276 14.13 12.74 0.23
CA ILE A 276 12.89 13.46 0.59
C ILE A 276 12.66 14.67 -0.34
N GLY A 277 13.73 15.33 -0.81
CA GLY A 277 13.63 16.38 -1.83
C GLY A 277 12.97 15.89 -3.12
N GLU A 278 13.45 14.77 -3.69
CA GLU A 278 12.87 14.15 -4.89
C GLU A 278 11.39 13.78 -4.68
N TYR A 279 11.06 13.20 -3.52
CA TYR A 279 9.68 12.83 -3.18
C TYR A 279 8.79 14.06 -2.99
N TYR A 280 9.30 15.15 -2.43
CA TYR A 280 8.54 16.40 -2.26
C TYR A 280 8.28 17.11 -3.59
N GLU A 281 9.24 17.10 -4.53
CA GLU A 281 9.06 17.72 -5.85
C GLU A 281 7.89 17.09 -6.63
N VAL A 282 7.74 15.76 -6.56
CA VAL A 282 6.72 14.99 -7.29
C VAL A 282 5.41 14.85 -6.50
N LEU A 283 5.49 14.62 -5.19
CA LEU A 283 4.35 14.20 -4.35
C LEU A 283 4.07 15.12 -3.16
N GLY A 284 4.74 16.26 -3.00
CA GLY A 284 4.63 17.12 -1.81
C GLY A 284 3.21 17.60 -1.47
N ALA A 285 2.35 17.81 -2.47
CA ALA A 285 0.93 18.14 -2.30
C ALA A 285 -0.01 16.92 -2.16
N SER A 286 0.55 15.71 -2.09
CA SER A 286 -0.17 14.44 -2.06
C SER A 286 -0.26 13.86 -0.64
N PRO A 287 -1.38 13.20 -0.26
CA PRO A 287 -1.49 12.47 1.01
C PRO A 287 -0.40 11.42 1.24
N TRP A 288 0.27 10.95 0.18
CA TRP A 288 1.35 9.98 0.25
C TRP A 288 2.67 10.54 0.79
N PHE A 289 2.93 11.84 0.71
CA PHE A 289 4.24 12.41 1.07
C PHE A 289 4.60 12.17 2.55
N GLY A 290 3.67 12.40 3.48
CA GLY A 290 3.90 12.10 4.90
C GLY A 290 4.19 10.62 5.17
N GLN A 291 3.61 9.72 4.36
CA GLN A 291 3.86 8.28 4.46
C GLN A 291 5.23 7.87 3.89
N LEU A 292 5.68 8.51 2.80
CA LEU A 292 7.03 8.32 2.26
C LEU A 292 8.09 8.89 3.21
N LEU A 293 7.83 10.06 3.81
CA LEU A 293 8.67 10.66 4.83
C LEU A 293 8.81 9.74 6.07
N LYS A 294 7.71 9.07 6.47
CA LYS A 294 7.77 8.04 7.51
C LYS A 294 8.62 6.83 7.10
N LEU A 295 8.52 6.36 5.86
CA LEU A 295 9.39 5.28 5.34
C LEU A 295 10.86 5.68 5.37
N GLU A 296 11.22 6.91 4.97
CA GLU A 296 12.59 7.40 5.07
C GLU A 296 13.10 7.46 6.52
N ALA A 297 12.28 7.92 7.47
CA ALA A 297 12.63 7.85 8.89
C ALA A 297 12.80 6.40 9.39
N ILE A 298 12.01 5.43 8.89
CA ILE A 298 12.18 4.00 9.18
C ILE A 298 13.51 3.49 8.60
N ARG A 299 13.87 3.90 7.37
CA ARG A 299 15.15 3.54 6.74
C ARG A 299 16.33 4.01 7.59
N LEU A 300 16.34 5.28 7.99
CA LEU A 300 17.37 5.88 8.85
C LEU A 300 17.42 5.30 10.28
N ALA A 301 16.31 4.72 10.76
CA ALA A 301 16.27 4.03 12.05
C ALA A 301 16.81 2.59 11.99
N ALA A 302 16.47 1.84 10.92
CA ALA A 302 16.61 0.39 10.88
C ALA A 302 17.67 -0.14 9.90
N ILE A 303 18.00 0.60 8.85
CA ILE A 303 18.95 0.16 7.82
C ILE A 303 20.33 0.76 8.10
N PRO A 304 21.36 -0.06 8.27
CA PRO A 304 22.69 0.44 8.58
C PRO A 304 23.36 1.08 7.36
N HIS A 305 23.98 2.24 7.59
CA HIS A 305 24.95 2.84 6.69
C HIS A 305 26.36 2.33 7.04
N ASN A 306 27.26 2.26 6.05
CA ASN A 306 28.69 2.02 6.26
C ASN A 306 29.45 3.32 5.95
N ASP A 307 30.03 3.95 6.96
CA ASP A 307 30.80 5.17 6.78
C ASP A 307 32.16 4.83 6.14
N SER A 308 32.47 5.45 4.99
CA SER A 308 33.71 5.22 4.27
C SER A 308 34.97 5.72 5.01
N LEU A 309 34.82 6.65 5.97
CA LEU A 309 35.94 7.31 6.63
C LEU A 309 36.52 6.48 7.79
N ASP A 310 35.67 5.81 8.58
CA ASP A 310 36.10 4.97 9.72
C ASP A 310 35.74 3.47 9.57
N ASN A 311 35.13 3.11 8.44
CA ASN A 311 34.64 1.76 8.11
C ASN A 311 33.74 1.15 9.20
N ARG A 312 32.97 1.99 9.90
CA ARG A 312 31.97 1.54 10.87
C ARG A 312 30.58 1.49 10.26
N GLN A 313 29.87 0.43 10.64
CA GLN A 313 28.48 0.24 10.31
C GLN A 313 27.56 0.69 11.45
N TYR A 314 26.59 1.56 11.17
CA TYR A 314 25.60 2.04 12.14
C TYR A 314 24.30 2.46 11.46
N THR A 315 23.15 2.36 12.15
CA THR A 315 21.92 3.00 11.65
C THR A 315 22.02 4.53 11.86
N PRO A 316 21.67 5.36 10.86
CA PRO A 316 21.82 6.82 10.95
C PRO A 316 21.28 7.48 12.23
N PHE A 317 20.13 7.03 12.75
CA PHE A 317 19.55 7.52 14.02
C PHE A 317 20.13 6.86 15.30
N ARG A 318 20.89 5.76 15.17
CA ARG A 318 21.67 5.01 16.19
C ARG A 318 20.94 4.44 17.42
N CYS A 319 19.95 5.12 17.98
CA CYS A 319 19.21 4.73 19.18
C CYS A 319 17.70 4.53 18.95
N VAL A 320 17.17 4.94 17.78
CA VAL A 320 15.75 4.76 17.43
C VAL A 320 15.47 3.30 17.07
N GLN A 321 14.53 2.68 17.78
CA GLN A 321 14.13 1.29 17.61
C GLN A 321 12.85 1.12 16.78
N ARG A 322 11.99 2.13 16.68
CA ARG A 322 10.73 2.08 15.91
C ARG A 322 10.24 3.49 15.63
N VAL A 323 9.66 3.71 14.46
CA VAL A 323 9.06 4.99 14.08
C VAL A 323 7.54 4.90 14.18
N HIS A 324 6.97 5.43 15.25
CA HIS A 324 5.53 5.41 15.47
C HIS A 324 4.81 6.36 14.51
N ALA A 325 5.29 7.61 14.39
CA ALA A 325 4.72 8.63 13.51
C ALA A 325 5.78 9.63 13.00
N VAL A 326 5.50 10.22 11.84
CA VAL A 326 6.15 11.44 11.33
C VAL A 326 5.05 12.29 10.71
N ASP A 327 4.62 13.33 11.41
CA ASP A 327 3.46 14.14 11.05
C ASP A 327 3.93 15.48 10.45
N VAL A 328 3.53 15.78 9.22
CA VAL A 328 3.78 17.10 8.60
C VAL A 328 2.85 18.12 9.24
N ARG A 329 3.39 19.25 9.71
CA ARG A 329 2.66 20.24 10.55
C ARG A 329 2.24 21.49 9.79
N GLY A 330 2.68 21.67 8.54
CA GLY A 330 2.34 22.78 7.67
C GLY A 330 3.07 22.69 6.32
N GLU A 331 2.85 23.68 5.46
CA GLU A 331 3.64 23.85 4.23
C GLU A 331 5.07 24.30 4.55
N PRO A 332 6.07 23.98 3.71
CA PRO A 332 7.43 24.39 3.95
C PRO A 332 7.61 25.90 3.71
N MET A 333 8.26 26.57 4.65
CA MET A 333 8.60 27.99 4.56
C MET A 333 10.12 28.14 4.54
N ASN A 334 10.66 28.97 3.63
CA ASN A 334 12.11 29.20 3.48
C ASN A 334 12.91 27.87 3.40
N ASN A 335 12.45 26.93 2.57
CA ASN A 335 13.07 25.61 2.39
C ASN A 335 13.11 24.73 3.66
N ARG A 336 12.27 25.02 4.67
CA ARG A 336 12.14 24.21 5.89
C ARG A 336 10.72 23.68 6.05
N LEU A 337 10.58 22.37 6.25
CA LEU A 337 9.31 21.70 6.48
C LEU A 337 9.14 21.41 7.99
N PRO A 338 8.13 21.97 8.65
CA PRO A 338 7.84 21.67 10.05
C PRO A 338 7.20 20.29 10.17
N ILE A 339 7.83 19.40 10.95
CA ILE A 339 7.39 18.02 11.18
C ILE A 339 7.39 17.70 12.67
N ARG A 340 6.54 16.75 13.10
CA ARG A 340 6.61 16.12 14.41
C ARG A 340 7.01 14.67 14.27
N VAL A 341 8.08 14.26 14.94
CA VAL A 341 8.50 12.85 14.99
C VAL A 341 8.05 12.20 16.30
N VAL A 342 7.64 10.94 16.24
CA VAL A 342 7.34 10.10 17.42
C VAL A 342 8.03 8.75 17.25
N PHE A 343 8.99 8.46 18.12
CA PHE A 343 9.89 7.31 18.04
C PHE A 343 9.84 6.46 19.31
N GLU A 344 10.19 5.17 19.18
CA GLU A 344 10.66 4.34 20.29
C GLU A 344 12.18 4.47 20.37
N VAL A 345 12.71 4.86 21.52
CA VAL A 345 14.13 5.19 21.71
C VAL A 345 14.75 4.28 22.77
N ASN A 346 15.84 3.61 22.42
CA ASN A 346 16.54 2.70 23.32
C ASN A 346 17.02 3.44 24.58
N GLY A 347 16.71 2.89 25.77
CA GLY A 347 17.03 3.52 27.05
C GLY A 347 16.15 4.70 27.46
N VAL A 348 15.07 5.00 26.71
CA VAL A 348 14.14 6.13 27.00
C VAL A 348 12.67 5.71 26.87
N GLY A 349 12.34 4.82 25.93
CA GLY A 349 10.97 4.47 25.57
C GLY A 349 10.39 5.42 24.52
N ARG A 350 9.08 5.71 24.60
CA ARG A 350 8.39 6.58 23.65
C ARG A 350 8.84 8.04 23.79
N TRP A 351 9.37 8.60 22.71
CA TRP A 351 9.91 9.96 22.62
C TRP A 351 9.27 10.71 21.46
N SER A 352 9.14 12.04 21.57
CA SER A 352 8.65 12.89 20.48
C SER A 352 9.31 14.26 20.47
N HIS A 353 9.45 14.84 19.28
CA HIS A 353 10.03 16.17 19.08
C HIS A 353 9.43 16.83 17.84
N ASP A 354 9.34 18.15 17.83
CA ASP A 354 9.01 18.94 16.64
C ASP A 354 10.33 19.43 16.00
N LEU A 355 10.44 19.38 14.67
CA LEU A 355 11.67 19.63 13.91
C LEU A 355 11.37 20.36 12.59
N ASP A 356 12.26 21.24 12.16
CA ASP A 356 12.16 21.94 10.87
C ASP A 356 13.20 21.40 9.88
N ILE A 357 12.88 20.30 9.18
CA ILE A 357 13.83 19.64 8.27
C ILE A 357 14.04 20.46 6.99
N PHE A 358 15.26 20.49 6.48
CA PHE A 358 15.54 21.16 5.21
C PHE A 358 14.99 20.35 4.02
N LEU A 359 14.32 21.04 3.10
CA LEU A 359 13.99 20.54 1.78
C LEU A 359 14.74 21.40 0.76
N PRO A 360 15.56 20.82 -0.14
CA PRO A 360 16.27 21.62 -1.14
C PRO A 360 15.26 22.42 -1.99
N PRO A 361 15.59 23.67 -2.38
CA PRO A 361 14.74 24.43 -3.30
C PRO A 361 14.61 23.69 -4.62
N LYS A 362 13.42 23.79 -5.24
CA LYS A 362 13.15 23.19 -6.56
C LYS A 362 14.23 23.61 -7.55
N SER A 363 15.04 22.65 -7.96
CA SER A 363 16.19 22.96 -8.79
C SER A 363 15.75 23.26 -10.21
N ALA A 364 16.26 24.35 -10.80
CA ALA A 364 16.21 24.53 -12.24
C ALA A 364 17.29 23.64 -12.90
N GLY A 365 17.14 22.32 -12.78
CA GLY A 365 17.92 21.35 -13.54
C GLY A 365 19.14 20.71 -12.87
N SER A 366 19.20 20.58 -11.54
CA SER A 366 20.21 19.67 -10.96
C SER A 366 19.77 18.22 -11.12
N SER A 367 20.59 17.43 -11.80
CA SER A 367 20.39 15.99 -11.93
C SER A 367 20.80 15.25 -10.65
N TRP A 368 20.07 15.50 -9.56
CA TRP A 368 19.84 14.46 -8.53
C TRP A 368 19.48 13.18 -9.28
N ARG A 369 20.15 12.06 -8.94
CA ARG A 369 20.21 10.83 -9.76
C ARG A 369 18.89 10.63 -10.49
N THR A 370 18.81 11.06 -11.76
CA THR A 370 17.60 10.88 -12.54
C THR A 370 17.44 9.36 -12.57
N PRO A 371 16.38 8.78 -12.00
CA PRO A 371 16.26 7.34 -11.96
C PRO A 371 16.33 6.91 -13.42
N LYS A 372 17.40 6.20 -13.80
CA LYS A 372 17.79 5.92 -15.20
C LYS A 372 16.75 5.08 -15.96
N ARG A 373 15.57 4.86 -15.35
CA ARG A 373 14.47 3.98 -15.72
C ARG A 373 13.09 4.52 -15.33
N LEU A 374 12.90 5.81 -15.00
CA LEU A 374 11.56 6.42 -15.08
C LEU A 374 11.35 7.06 -16.45
N GLY A 375 10.92 6.23 -17.41
CA GLY A 375 10.31 6.73 -18.65
C GLY A 375 8.94 7.38 -18.35
N PRO A 376 8.45 8.28 -19.22
CA PRO A 376 7.19 8.97 -18.99
C PRO A 376 6.01 8.01 -19.24
N ALA A 377 5.47 7.43 -18.17
CA ALA A 377 4.23 6.66 -18.21
C ALA A 377 3.36 6.97 -16.97
N CYS A 378 2.05 7.06 -17.20
CA CYS A 378 0.99 7.03 -16.17
C CYS A 378 0.94 8.18 -15.15
N PHE A 379 0.69 9.40 -15.64
CA PHE A 379 -0.36 10.25 -15.05
C PHE A 379 -1.28 10.78 -16.15
N PRO A 380 -2.57 10.38 -16.20
CA PRO A 380 -3.54 11.13 -16.98
C PRO A 380 -3.75 12.48 -16.31
N ARG A 381 -3.25 13.55 -16.95
CA ARG A 381 -3.55 14.92 -16.51
C ARG A 381 -5.07 15.16 -16.60
N PRO A 382 -5.75 15.61 -15.54
CA PRO A 382 -7.05 16.24 -15.71
C PRO A 382 -6.85 17.54 -16.49
N ALA A 383 -7.57 17.70 -17.59
CA ALA A 383 -7.55 18.92 -18.39
C ALA A 383 -8.33 20.02 -17.68
N VAL A 384 -7.68 20.75 -16.79
CA VAL A 384 -8.27 21.96 -16.19
C VAL A 384 -8.19 23.10 -17.21
N SER A 385 -9.36 23.61 -17.56
CA SER A 385 -9.59 24.64 -18.58
C SER A 385 -8.74 25.91 -18.36
N ALA A 386 -8.11 26.37 -19.44
CA ALA A 386 -7.63 27.75 -19.56
C ALA A 386 -8.53 28.49 -20.54
N LEU A 387 -9.51 29.24 -20.03
CA LEU A 387 -10.40 30.08 -20.83
C LEU A 387 -10.87 31.27 -19.98
N LEU A 388 -10.32 32.47 -20.23
CA LEU A 388 -11.01 33.77 -20.08
C LEU A 388 -10.11 34.94 -20.54
N SER A 389 -10.19 35.30 -21.83
CA SER A 389 -10.05 36.66 -22.42
C SER A 389 -9.78 36.51 -23.93
N GLY A 390 -10.50 37.16 -24.86
CA GLY A 390 -11.64 38.05 -24.71
C GLY A 390 -12.41 38.20 -26.04
N LEU A 391 -13.53 38.92 -25.98
CA LEU A 391 -14.51 39.09 -27.07
C LEU A 391 -13.92 39.65 -28.38
N ARG A 392 -14.41 39.16 -29.54
CA ARG A 392 -15.38 39.89 -30.40
C ARG A 392 -15.81 39.15 -31.68
N ASP A 393 -17.05 39.44 -32.05
CA ASP A 393 -17.70 39.45 -33.38
C ASP A 393 -18.02 38.14 -34.17
N HIS A 394 -19.31 38.05 -34.50
CA HIS A 394 -20.03 37.14 -35.40
C HIS A 394 -19.85 37.53 -36.91
N PRO A 395 -20.43 36.83 -37.93
CA PRO A 395 -21.49 35.79 -37.92
C PRO A 395 -21.32 34.55 -38.84
N ARG A 396 -22.24 33.57 -38.66
CA ARG A 396 -22.93 32.65 -39.62
C ARG A 396 -22.18 32.21 -40.91
N VAL A 397 -22.24 30.94 -41.36
CA VAL A 397 -23.39 30.37 -42.11
C VAL A 397 -23.24 28.84 -42.33
N THR A 398 -24.36 28.11 -42.09
CA THR A 398 -24.87 26.80 -42.56
C THR A 398 -24.04 25.69 -43.27
N ASN A 399 -24.51 24.46 -43.00
CA ASN A 399 -24.66 23.27 -43.89
C ASN A 399 -23.63 22.13 -43.90
N ALA A 400 -24.20 20.93 -43.71
CA ALA A 400 -23.68 19.59 -44.04
C ALA A 400 -23.88 19.30 -45.57
N PRO A 401 -23.62 18.10 -46.17
CA PRO A 401 -23.38 16.79 -45.55
C PRO A 401 -22.36 15.81 -46.22
N ILE A 402 -22.17 14.66 -45.56
CA ILE A 402 -22.01 13.28 -46.07
C ILE A 402 -21.33 13.05 -47.44
N CYS A 403 -20.22 12.29 -47.45
CA CYS A 403 -20.00 11.15 -48.36
C CYS A 403 -18.89 10.19 -47.88
N ALA A 404 -18.98 8.92 -48.28
CA ALA A 404 -17.99 7.86 -48.05
C ALA A 404 -17.61 7.20 -49.42
N PRO A 405 -16.98 6.00 -49.47
CA PRO A 405 -15.53 5.80 -49.43
C PRO A 405 -14.94 5.27 -50.77
N GLY A 406 -13.61 5.19 -50.90
CA GLY A 406 -12.94 4.61 -52.08
C GLY A 406 -11.46 4.21 -51.83
N PRO A 407 -10.85 3.30 -52.64
CA PRO A 407 -9.86 2.34 -52.14
C PRO A 407 -8.49 2.32 -52.88
N SER A 408 -7.71 1.24 -52.67
CA SER A 408 -6.43 0.80 -53.32
C SER A 408 -5.16 0.98 -52.44
N ALA A 409 -4.09 0.15 -52.51
CA ALA A 409 -3.82 -1.06 -53.31
C ALA A 409 -2.90 -2.09 -52.59
N LEU A 410 -3.16 -3.36 -52.93
CA LEU A 410 -2.29 -4.54 -53.07
C LEU A 410 -0.74 -4.40 -53.09
N SER A 411 -0.05 -5.36 -52.46
CA SER A 411 0.98 -6.20 -53.12
C SER A 411 1.27 -7.50 -52.33
N THR A 412 1.67 -8.58 -53.03
CA THR A 412 1.80 -9.97 -52.52
C THR A 412 3.14 -10.63 -52.86
N SER A 413 3.61 -11.53 -51.97
CA SER A 413 4.33 -12.83 -52.19
C SER A 413 5.21 -13.11 -50.95
N VAL A 414 5.29 -14.27 -50.26
CA VAL A 414 5.02 -15.73 -50.47
C VAL A 414 6.22 -16.54 -51.02
N VAL A 415 6.39 -17.76 -50.46
CA VAL A 415 7.43 -18.83 -50.65
C VAL A 415 8.61 -18.69 -49.65
N SER A 416 8.81 -19.50 -48.59
CA SER A 416 8.63 -20.94 -48.26
C SER A 416 9.77 -21.88 -48.68
N ALA A 417 10.56 -22.39 -47.71
CA ALA A 417 11.14 -23.76 -47.69
C ALA A 417 11.97 -24.05 -46.41
N ALA A 418 11.81 -25.26 -45.87
CA ALA A 418 12.77 -26.01 -45.02
C ALA A 418 13.21 -27.27 -45.86
N PRO A 419 13.91 -28.35 -45.37
CA PRO A 419 14.24 -28.75 -43.99
C PRO A 419 15.56 -29.58 -43.74
N ALA A 420 15.70 -30.08 -42.48
CA ALA A 420 16.15 -31.43 -42.05
C ALA A 420 17.64 -31.82 -41.79
N GLY A 421 17.83 -32.65 -40.73
CA GLY A 421 19.02 -33.49 -40.41
C GLY A 421 19.46 -33.46 -38.92
N ARG A 422 18.85 -34.22 -37.97
CA ARG A 422 19.22 -35.59 -37.46
C ARG A 422 20.67 -35.67 -36.89
N THR A 423 20.94 -36.06 -35.64
CA THR A 423 20.78 -37.37 -34.91
C THR A 423 21.19 -37.20 -33.40
N ALA A 424 21.14 -38.16 -32.44
CA ALA A 424 20.19 -39.27 -32.13
C ALA A 424 20.46 -39.94 -30.74
N ALA A 425 19.43 -40.02 -29.89
CA ALA A 425 18.95 -41.21 -29.16
C ALA A 425 19.81 -42.02 -28.12
N THR A 426 19.27 -42.15 -26.89
CA THR A 426 19.24 -43.35 -25.98
C THR A 426 18.55 -42.93 -24.66
N THR A 427 17.32 -43.33 -24.33
CA THR A 427 16.83 -44.62 -23.78
C THR A 427 17.29 -44.93 -22.34
N SER A 428 16.39 -44.76 -21.35
CA SER A 428 16.10 -45.74 -20.29
C SER A 428 14.90 -45.32 -19.44
N CYS A 429 13.93 -46.22 -19.26
CA CYS A 429 12.87 -46.13 -18.25
C CYS A 429 13.01 -47.33 -17.31
N LEU A 430 12.96 -47.13 -15.99
CA LEU A 430 12.81 -48.21 -15.02
C LEU A 430 11.82 -47.82 -13.92
N HIS A 431 10.83 -48.68 -13.69
CA HIS A 431 10.01 -48.69 -12.48
C HIS A 431 10.82 -49.26 -11.31
N HIS A 432 10.60 -48.77 -10.09
CA HIS A 432 10.49 -49.64 -8.90
C HIS A 432 9.79 -48.96 -7.71
N HIS A 433 8.94 -49.77 -7.07
CA HIS A 433 8.29 -49.65 -5.75
C HIS A 433 8.01 -51.11 -5.34
N PRO A 434 7.70 -51.45 -4.07
CA PRO A 434 8.04 -50.80 -2.80
C PRO A 434 8.60 -51.80 -1.74
N ALA A 435 9.13 -51.32 -0.61
CA ALA A 435 9.21 -51.96 0.73
C ALA A 435 10.21 -51.19 1.63
N ASP A 436 10.32 -51.43 2.94
CA ASP A 436 9.37 -51.43 4.08
C ASP A 436 10.25 -51.44 5.36
N ARG A 437 9.81 -50.81 6.45
CA ARG A 437 10.45 -50.80 7.81
C ARG A 437 11.87 -50.18 7.92
N ASP A 438 12.32 -49.68 9.08
CA ASP A 438 11.81 -49.82 10.45
C ASP A 438 11.80 -48.52 11.29
N ARG A 439 10.77 -48.46 12.13
CA ARG A 439 10.63 -47.88 13.49
C ARG A 439 11.86 -47.23 14.14
N PHE A 440 11.65 -46.06 14.78
CA PHE A 440 12.10 -45.84 16.17
C PHE A 440 11.13 -44.99 17.00
N HIS A 441 11.17 -45.23 18.31
CA HIS A 441 10.15 -44.98 19.33
C HIS A 441 9.56 -43.57 19.51
N SER A 442 8.26 -43.55 19.78
CA SER A 442 7.58 -42.51 20.57
C SER A 442 7.81 -42.72 22.08
N ALA A 443 7.91 -41.62 22.82
CA ALA A 443 7.88 -41.62 24.28
C ALA A 443 6.85 -40.60 24.80
N ARG A 444 5.72 -41.10 25.31
CA ARG A 444 4.81 -40.32 26.16
C ARG A 444 5.47 -40.07 27.51
N LEU A 445 5.42 -38.84 28.00
CA LEU A 445 5.35 -38.58 29.43
C LEU A 445 4.20 -37.62 29.69
N ASP A 446 3.21 -38.13 30.42
CA ASP A 446 2.06 -37.40 30.92
C ASP A 446 1.98 -37.71 32.41
N ARG A 447 2.17 -36.68 33.26
CA ARG A 447 1.90 -36.76 34.70
C ARG A 447 1.77 -35.38 35.32
N THR A 448 0.51 -35.00 35.50
CA THR A 448 0.01 -34.08 36.51
C THR A 448 0.77 -34.16 37.85
N THR A 449 1.14 -32.99 38.41
CA THR A 449 1.14 -32.79 39.87
C THR A 449 0.80 -31.33 40.17
N VAL A 450 -0.21 -31.13 41.04
CA VAL A 450 -0.66 -29.84 41.57
C VAL A 450 0.18 -29.52 42.81
N PHE A 451 0.63 -28.27 43.03
CA PHE A 451 0.60 -27.65 44.38
C PHE A 451 0.81 -26.11 44.39
N ARG A 452 -0.13 -25.46 45.06
CA ARG A 452 -0.26 -24.10 45.64
C ARG A 452 0.91 -23.08 45.60
N SER A 453 0.58 -21.90 45.07
CA SER A 453 0.64 -20.56 45.69
C SER A 453 1.39 -20.33 47.03
N SER A 454 2.30 -19.35 47.03
CA SER A 454 2.50 -18.37 48.12
C SER A 454 3.32 -17.15 47.65
N GLU A 455 2.78 -15.94 47.81
CA GLU A 455 3.53 -14.66 47.78
C GLU A 455 4.12 -14.35 49.19
N PRO A 456 4.59 -13.12 49.55
CA PRO A 456 5.99 -12.75 49.37
C PRO A 456 6.66 -12.17 50.65
N LEU A 457 8.00 -12.20 50.70
CA LEU A 457 8.87 -11.52 51.67
C LEU A 457 10.24 -11.31 50.96
N LYS A 458 10.92 -10.15 50.99
CA LYS A 458 10.72 -8.83 51.60
C LYS A 458 11.24 -7.75 50.64
#